data_AF-A0A0K0Q058-F1
#
_entry.id   AF-A0A0K0Q058-F1
#
_cell.length_a   1.000
_cell.length_b   1.000
_cell.length_c   1.000
_cell.angle_alpha   90.00
_cell.angle_beta   90.00
_cell.angle_gamma   90.00
#
_symmetry.space_group_name_H-M   'P 1'
#
loop_
_entity.id
_entity.type
_entity.pdbx_description
1 polymer ?
#
loop_
_entity_poly.entity_id
_entity_poly.type
_entity_poly.pdbx_seq_one_letter_code
_entity_poly.pdbx_strand_id
1 'polypeptide(L)'
;IEGWNWDTLNKHMNAAERARFPTAAQIAAGHSFDPSCHGFNGTIPSGPRDDGSEYTPIVRALMNTTAAMGIQTQADLLCGHPRGVSMLYNNLHKDQTRGDAARQFLLPNYKRRNLQVLTGQMVGKVLFDKSGVKATGVNFGTNKAVNFNAYAKHEVLLAAGSSVSPLILEYSGIGLKSVLDAAGIEQRVDLPVGQNMQDQTTTTVHSRANVDGQGQAIYFANFTEVFGDYTPQATELLNTKLDQWAEETVA
;
A
#
# COMPACT_ATOMS: atom_id res chain seq x y z
N ILE A 1 -0.29 19.70 4.27
CA ILE A 1 -1.59 19.37 3.62
C ILE A 1 -2.66 19.49 4.71
N GLU A 2 -3.67 20.34 4.51
CA GLU A 2 -4.74 20.55 5.50
C GLU A 2 -5.60 19.28 5.63
N GLY A 3 -5.93 18.88 6.86
CA GLY A 3 -6.84 17.76 7.12
C GLY A 3 -6.26 16.35 6.95
N TRP A 4 -4.98 16.19 6.58
CA TRP A 4 -4.31 14.88 6.51
C TRP A 4 -3.52 14.61 7.80
N ASN A 5 -4.18 14.00 8.79
CA ASN A 5 -3.58 13.58 10.05
C ASN A 5 -4.15 12.22 10.49
N TRP A 6 -3.63 11.66 11.58
CA TRP A 6 -4.05 10.36 12.08
C TRP A 6 -5.56 10.30 12.34
N ASP A 7 -6.11 11.27 13.06
CA ASP A 7 -7.52 11.24 13.48
C ASP A 7 -8.49 11.28 12.29
N THR A 8 -8.16 12.04 11.24
CA THR A 8 -8.98 12.08 10.02
C THR A 8 -8.82 10.80 9.20
N LEU A 9 -7.60 10.33 9.01
CA LEU A 9 -7.33 9.12 8.23
C LEU A 9 -7.91 7.88 8.91
N ASN A 10 -7.75 7.74 10.23
CA ASN A 10 -8.25 6.62 11.01
C ASN A 10 -9.77 6.46 10.90
N LYS A 11 -10.52 7.57 10.88
CA LYS A 11 -11.97 7.55 10.61
C LYS A 11 -12.29 6.93 9.25
N HIS A 12 -11.53 7.28 8.20
CA HIS A 12 -11.73 6.72 6.87
C HIS A 12 -11.28 5.26 6.76
N MET A 13 -10.18 4.88 7.42
CA MET A 13 -9.73 3.47 7.50
C MET A 13 -10.80 2.60 8.16
N ASN A 14 -11.33 3.02 9.31
CA ASN A 14 -12.40 2.30 10.01
C ASN A 14 -13.73 2.32 9.24
N ALA A 15 -14.05 3.39 8.51
CA ALA A 15 -15.23 3.41 7.65
C ALA A 15 -15.10 2.43 6.46
N ALA A 16 -13.89 2.16 5.99
CA ALA A 16 -13.64 1.21 4.91
C ALA A 16 -13.64 -0.25 5.40
N GLU A 17 -13.23 -0.49 6.65
CA GLU A 17 -13.04 -1.83 7.22
C GLU A 17 -14.34 -2.48 7.74
N ARG A 18 -14.42 -3.80 7.55
CA ARG A 18 -15.38 -4.71 8.16
C ARG A 18 -14.64 -5.88 8.80
N ALA A 19 -14.06 -5.60 9.96
CA ALA A 19 -13.29 -6.52 10.78
C ALA A 19 -14.16 -7.64 11.36
N ARG A 20 -13.49 -8.76 11.68
CA ARG A 20 -14.05 -9.87 12.43
C ARG A 20 -13.14 -10.17 13.61
N PHE A 21 -13.75 -10.39 14.76
CA PHE A 21 -13.05 -10.84 15.96
C PHE A 21 -12.32 -12.16 15.71
N PRO A 22 -11.12 -12.36 16.30
CA PRO A 22 -10.43 -13.63 16.27
C PRO A 22 -11.18 -14.69 17.10
N THR A 23 -11.07 -15.95 16.69
CA THR A 23 -11.54 -17.11 17.45
C THR A 23 -10.66 -17.38 18.66
N ALA A 24 -11.13 -18.23 19.58
CA ALA A 24 -10.31 -18.68 20.72
C ALA A 24 -9.00 -19.35 20.27
N ALA A 25 -9.02 -20.13 19.19
CA ALA A 25 -7.82 -20.77 18.63
C ALA A 25 -6.85 -19.71 18.05
N GLN A 26 -7.35 -18.68 17.37
CA GLN A 26 -6.54 -17.58 16.84
C GLN A 26 -5.91 -16.74 17.95
N ILE A 27 -6.66 -16.45 19.02
CA ILE A 27 -6.12 -15.79 20.22
C ILE A 27 -5.06 -16.69 20.88
N ALA A 28 -5.34 -17.99 21.00
CA ALA A 28 -4.39 -18.98 21.50
C ALA A 28 -3.15 -19.13 20.62
N ALA A 29 -3.19 -18.79 19.33
CA ALA A 29 -2.03 -18.75 18.45
C ALA A 29 -1.16 -17.48 18.64
N GLY A 30 -1.75 -16.38 19.11
CA GLY A 30 -1.04 -15.12 19.34
C GLY A 30 -1.77 -13.86 18.88
N HIS A 31 -2.95 -13.98 18.25
CA HIS A 31 -3.73 -12.80 17.90
C HIS A 31 -4.13 -11.99 19.13
N SER A 32 -4.11 -10.68 18.96
CA SER A 32 -4.73 -9.68 19.84
C SER A 32 -5.70 -8.87 19.01
N PHE A 33 -6.66 -8.22 19.67
CA PHE A 33 -7.67 -7.40 19.02
C PHE A 33 -8.17 -6.31 19.95
N ASP A 34 -7.96 -5.06 19.58
CA ASP A 34 -8.58 -3.92 20.25
C ASP A 34 -9.75 -3.40 19.38
N PRO A 35 -11.01 -3.66 19.76
CA PRO A 35 -12.16 -3.26 18.96
C PRO A 35 -12.28 -1.74 18.73
N SER A 36 -11.60 -0.90 19.53
CA SER A 36 -11.59 0.55 19.32
C SER A 36 -10.78 0.98 18.09
N CYS A 37 -9.91 0.12 17.58
CA CYS A 37 -9.03 0.38 16.45
C CYS A 37 -9.56 -0.16 15.12
N HIS A 38 -10.78 -0.72 15.09
CA HIS A 38 -11.33 -1.41 13.93
C HIS A 38 -12.70 -0.89 13.50
N GLY A 39 -12.93 -0.96 12.19
CA GLY A 39 -14.24 -0.78 11.58
C GLY A 39 -15.02 -2.09 11.47
N PHE A 40 -16.33 -2.07 11.75
CA PHE A 40 -17.17 -3.29 11.69
C PHE A 40 -18.26 -3.27 10.63
N ASN A 41 -18.45 -2.15 9.94
CA ASN A 41 -19.57 -1.95 9.02
C ASN A 41 -19.16 -1.42 7.64
N GLY A 42 -17.86 -1.45 7.34
CA GLY A 42 -17.32 -1.02 6.06
C GLY A 42 -17.47 -2.06 4.95
N THR A 43 -16.72 -1.84 3.88
CA THR A 43 -16.80 -2.63 2.64
C THR A 43 -15.74 -3.73 2.58
N ILE A 44 -14.57 -3.50 3.18
CA ILE A 44 -13.40 -4.38 3.08
C ILE A 44 -13.42 -5.39 4.23
N PRO A 45 -13.58 -6.69 3.96
CA PRO A 45 -13.57 -7.70 5.01
C PRO A 45 -12.15 -7.84 5.57
N SER A 46 -12.01 -7.80 6.88
CA SER A 46 -10.74 -7.95 7.60
C SER A 46 -10.88 -9.06 8.64
N GLY A 47 -9.87 -9.90 8.81
CA GLY A 47 -9.92 -11.02 9.75
C GLY A 47 -8.62 -11.83 9.80
N PRO A 48 -8.46 -12.69 10.82
CA PRO A 48 -7.35 -13.64 10.86
C PRO A 48 -7.37 -14.61 9.68
N ARG A 49 -6.20 -14.88 9.12
CA ARG A 49 -6.02 -15.97 8.17
C ARG A 49 -6.06 -17.29 8.91
N ASP A 50 -6.79 -18.24 8.35
CA ASP A 50 -6.97 -19.57 8.92
C ASP A 50 -7.21 -20.58 7.79
N ASP A 51 -6.19 -21.35 7.42
CA ASP A 51 -6.30 -22.38 6.38
C ASP A 51 -6.87 -23.73 6.88
N GLY A 52 -7.29 -23.78 8.15
CA GLY A 52 -7.85 -24.96 8.80
C GLY A 52 -6.80 -25.92 9.37
N SER A 53 -5.50 -25.66 9.19
CA SER A 53 -4.43 -26.43 9.85
C SER A 53 -4.17 -25.93 11.28
N GLU A 54 -3.43 -26.71 12.07
CA GLU A 54 -3.01 -26.27 13.41
C GLU A 54 -2.09 -25.05 13.33
N TYR A 55 -2.20 -24.14 14.31
CA TYR A 55 -1.30 -23.00 14.38
C TYR A 55 0.10 -23.43 14.84
N THR A 56 1.13 -22.95 14.14
CA THR A 56 2.52 -23.23 14.49
C THR A 56 2.90 -22.58 15.82
N PRO A 57 3.67 -23.28 16.69
CA PRO A 57 4.17 -22.69 17.92
C PRO A 57 5.25 -21.61 17.67
N ILE A 58 5.79 -21.50 16.44
CA ILE A 58 6.87 -20.56 16.10
C ILE A 58 6.48 -19.11 16.34
N VAL A 59 5.22 -18.73 16.10
CA VAL A 59 4.75 -17.35 16.32
C VAL A 59 4.90 -16.97 17.80
N ARG A 60 4.45 -17.84 18.71
CA ARG A 60 4.62 -17.61 20.15
C ARG A 60 6.07 -17.69 20.58
N ALA A 61 6.88 -18.56 19.97
CA ALA A 61 8.31 -18.61 20.25
C ALA A 61 8.99 -17.28 19.91
N LEU A 62 8.66 -16.67 18.77
CA LEU A 62 9.15 -15.35 18.38
C LEU A 62 8.69 -14.25 19.35
N MET A 63 7.42 -14.26 19.74
CA MET A 63 6.90 -13.32 20.74
C MET A 63 7.63 -13.47 22.08
N ASN A 64 7.75 -14.69 22.61
CA ASN A 64 8.44 -14.92 23.88
C ASN A 64 9.91 -14.49 23.84
N THR A 65 10.58 -14.75 22.71
CA THR A 65 11.99 -14.38 22.52
C THR A 65 12.17 -12.87 22.51
N THR A 66 11.35 -12.15 21.75
CA THR A 66 11.42 -10.69 21.66
C THR A 66 10.95 -10.01 22.95
N ALA A 67 9.93 -10.55 23.62
CA ALA A 67 9.49 -10.09 24.93
C ALA A 67 10.60 -10.20 25.99
N ALA A 68 11.41 -11.27 25.98
CA ALA A 68 12.57 -11.42 26.86
C ALA A 68 13.66 -10.36 26.62
N MET A 69 13.65 -9.71 25.45
CA MET A 69 14.52 -8.59 25.09
C MET A 69 13.88 -7.22 25.39
N GLY A 70 12.70 -7.18 26.02
CA GLY A 70 11.97 -5.96 26.33
C GLY A 70 11.14 -5.39 25.17
N ILE A 71 10.97 -6.15 24.09
CA ILE A 71 10.16 -5.74 22.93
C ILE A 71 8.69 -6.04 23.20
N GLN A 72 7.81 -5.08 22.92
CA GLN A 72 6.36 -5.28 23.03
C GLN A 72 5.89 -6.41 22.11
N THR A 73 4.94 -7.22 22.57
CA THR A 73 4.29 -8.22 21.74
C THR A 73 2.78 -8.07 21.80
N GLN A 74 2.10 -8.59 20.78
CA GLN A 74 0.64 -8.61 20.69
C GLN A 74 -0.02 -7.22 20.72
N ALA A 75 0.71 -6.18 20.29
CA ALA A 75 0.14 -4.88 19.99
C ALA A 75 -0.81 -5.01 18.80
N ASP A 76 -2.01 -4.42 18.89
CA ASP A 76 -2.86 -4.29 17.73
C ASP A 76 -2.29 -3.21 16.80
N LEU A 77 -1.83 -3.65 15.63
CA LEU A 77 -1.05 -2.84 14.71
C LEU A 77 -1.89 -1.76 14.02
N LEU A 78 -3.22 -1.83 14.10
CA LEU A 78 -4.12 -0.82 13.53
C LEU A 78 -4.40 0.35 14.49
N CYS A 79 -3.94 0.29 15.74
CA CYS A 79 -4.14 1.34 16.75
C CYS A 79 -3.24 2.58 16.60
N GLY A 80 -2.48 2.71 15.51
CA GLY A 80 -1.66 3.89 15.22
C GLY A 80 -0.26 3.90 15.83
N HIS A 81 0.12 2.85 16.58
CA HIS A 81 1.48 2.67 17.07
C HIS A 81 2.01 1.25 16.76
N PRO A 82 2.20 0.89 15.48
CA PRO A 82 2.64 -0.44 15.10
C PRO A 82 4.08 -0.68 15.56
N ARG A 83 4.25 -1.52 16.59
CA ARG A 83 5.53 -1.82 17.22
C ARG A 83 5.61 -3.26 17.70
N GLY A 84 6.81 -3.82 17.67
CA GLY A 84 7.09 -5.14 18.21
C GLY A 84 6.49 -6.27 17.37
N VAL A 85 6.27 -7.43 17.99
CA VAL A 85 5.83 -8.66 17.29
C VAL A 85 4.34 -8.92 17.50
N SER A 86 3.59 -8.95 16.41
CA SER A 86 2.15 -9.25 16.43
C SER A 86 1.72 -10.10 15.25
N MET A 87 0.71 -10.95 15.47
CA MET A 87 -0.07 -11.50 14.35
C MET A 87 -0.93 -10.39 13.73
N LEU A 88 -1.24 -10.50 12.43
CA LEU A 88 -1.95 -9.46 11.69
C LEU A 88 -3.30 -9.93 11.12
N TYR A 89 -4.13 -8.94 10.82
CA TYR A 89 -5.38 -9.13 10.09
C TYR A 89 -5.12 -9.08 8.60
N ASN A 90 -5.86 -9.90 7.87
CA ASN A 90 -5.78 -10.01 6.42
C ASN A 90 -7.10 -9.52 5.81
N ASN A 91 -7.01 -8.90 4.63
CA ASN A 91 -8.18 -8.51 3.85
C ASN A 91 -8.79 -9.76 3.18
N LEU A 92 -9.58 -10.52 3.94
CA LEU A 92 -10.20 -11.77 3.50
C LEU A 92 -11.58 -11.98 4.14
N HIS A 93 -12.44 -12.69 3.41
CA HIS A 93 -13.75 -13.13 3.87
C HIS A 93 -13.63 -14.29 4.87
N LYS A 94 -14.72 -14.65 5.56
CA LYS A 94 -14.72 -15.74 6.56
C LYS A 94 -14.33 -17.10 5.95
N ASP A 95 -14.67 -17.30 4.69
CA ASP A 95 -14.32 -18.47 3.88
C ASP A 95 -12.86 -18.44 3.35
N GLN A 96 -12.04 -17.50 3.84
CA GLN A 96 -10.65 -17.26 3.43
C GLN A 96 -10.45 -16.78 1.99
N THR A 97 -11.54 -16.45 1.28
CA THR A 97 -11.44 -15.82 -0.04
C THR A 97 -10.85 -14.42 0.10
N ARG A 98 -9.87 -14.08 -0.76
CA ARG A 98 -9.25 -12.75 -0.82
C ARG A 98 -10.29 -11.65 -0.97
N GLY A 99 -10.17 -10.62 -0.13
CA GLY A 99 -10.95 -9.39 -0.15
C GLY A 99 -10.42 -8.37 -1.14
N ASP A 100 -10.26 -8.72 -2.42
CA ASP A 100 -9.73 -7.79 -3.43
C ASP A 100 -10.69 -6.63 -3.74
N ALA A 101 -10.14 -5.50 -4.22
CA ALA A 101 -10.90 -4.27 -4.43
C ALA A 101 -12.02 -4.41 -5.48
N ALA A 102 -11.82 -5.20 -6.53
CA ALA A 102 -12.87 -5.45 -7.53
C ALA A 102 -14.03 -6.22 -6.90
N ARG A 103 -13.75 -7.27 -6.13
CA ARG A 103 -14.77 -8.01 -5.38
C ARG A 103 -15.49 -7.15 -4.34
N GLN A 104 -14.80 -6.21 -3.67
CA GLN A 104 -15.43 -5.41 -2.62
C GLN A 104 -16.22 -4.22 -3.18
N PHE A 105 -15.68 -3.51 -4.17
CA PHE A 105 -16.24 -2.24 -4.65
C PHE A 105 -16.92 -2.34 -6.01
N LEU A 106 -16.48 -3.22 -6.92
CA LEU A 106 -17.06 -3.34 -8.26
C LEU A 106 -18.14 -4.43 -8.32
N LEU A 107 -17.87 -5.64 -7.85
CA LEU A 107 -18.79 -6.78 -7.97
C LEU A 107 -20.19 -6.55 -7.34
N PRO A 108 -20.34 -5.82 -6.21
CA PRO A 108 -21.67 -5.49 -5.70
C PRO A 108 -22.37 -4.40 -6.51
N ASN A 109 -21.64 -3.64 -7.33
CA ASN A 109 -22.08 -2.36 -7.90
C ASN A 109 -22.06 -2.32 -9.44
N TYR A 110 -21.53 -3.33 -10.13
CA TYR A 110 -21.31 -3.31 -11.59
C TYR A 110 -22.59 -3.16 -12.43
N LYS A 111 -23.77 -3.45 -11.86
CA LYS A 111 -25.07 -3.31 -12.53
C LYS A 111 -25.59 -1.86 -12.55
N ARG A 112 -24.93 -0.93 -11.86
CA ARG A 112 -25.32 0.49 -11.84
C ARG A 112 -25.17 1.08 -13.24
N ARG A 113 -26.25 1.63 -13.80
CA ARG A 113 -26.26 2.19 -15.17
C ARG A 113 -25.30 3.37 -15.38
N ASN A 114 -24.93 4.05 -14.30
CA ASN A 114 -23.98 5.16 -14.30
C ASN A 114 -22.53 4.74 -13.98
N LEU A 115 -22.25 3.45 -13.89
CA LEU A 115 -20.90 2.90 -13.71
C LEU A 115 -20.52 2.09 -14.94
N GLN A 116 -19.46 2.51 -15.62
CA GLN A 116 -18.92 1.82 -16.79
C GLN A 116 -17.47 1.47 -16.53
N VAL A 117 -17.08 0.24 -16.90
CA VAL A 117 -15.70 -0.25 -16.79
C VAL A 117 -15.27 -0.76 -18.14
N LEU A 118 -14.21 -0.17 -18.69
CA LEU A 118 -13.57 -0.62 -19.91
C LEU A 118 -12.29 -1.39 -19.53
N THR A 119 -12.19 -2.65 -19.95
CA THR A 119 -11.07 -3.53 -19.62
C THR A 119 -10.16 -3.75 -20.83
N GLY A 120 -8.90 -4.14 -20.58
CA GLY A 120 -7.95 -4.47 -21.65
C GLY A 120 -7.45 -3.26 -22.44
N GLN A 121 -7.56 -2.05 -21.87
CA GLN A 121 -7.11 -0.79 -22.45
C GLN A 121 -6.24 -0.03 -21.44
N MET A 122 -5.28 0.76 -21.93
CA MET A 122 -4.45 1.62 -21.10
C MET A 122 -4.72 3.09 -21.41
N VAL A 123 -4.83 3.92 -20.39
CA VAL A 123 -4.76 5.37 -20.58
C VAL A 123 -3.32 5.75 -20.91
N GLY A 124 -3.11 6.43 -22.04
CA GLY A 124 -1.80 6.90 -22.46
C GLY A 124 -1.51 8.32 -21.97
N LYS A 125 -2.48 9.24 -22.11
CA LYS A 125 -2.34 10.64 -21.67
C LYS A 125 -3.68 11.30 -21.37
N VAL A 126 -3.64 12.39 -20.63
CA VAL A 126 -4.74 13.33 -20.38
C VAL A 126 -4.89 14.28 -21.58
N LEU A 127 -6.14 14.63 -21.87
CA LEU A 127 -6.51 15.65 -22.85
C LEU A 127 -6.84 16.95 -22.13
N PHE A 128 -6.42 18.09 -22.69
CA PHE A 128 -6.66 19.42 -22.12
C PHE A 128 -7.48 20.29 -23.06
N ASP A 129 -8.12 21.30 -22.50
CA ASP A 129 -8.70 22.37 -23.29
C ASP A 129 -7.62 23.14 -24.06
N LYS A 130 -8.01 23.80 -25.16
CA LYS A 130 -7.04 24.53 -26.01
C LYS A 130 -6.42 25.74 -25.30
N SER A 131 -7.11 26.28 -24.30
CA SER A 131 -6.80 27.54 -23.62
C SER A 131 -6.02 27.39 -22.32
N GLY A 132 -5.80 26.18 -21.83
CA GLY A 132 -5.18 26.02 -20.52
C GLY A 132 -4.85 24.59 -20.12
N VAL A 133 -4.93 24.38 -18.80
CA VAL A 133 -4.56 23.13 -18.12
C VAL A 133 -5.79 22.38 -17.60
N LYS A 134 -6.98 22.71 -18.09
CA LYS A 134 -8.20 22.03 -17.65
C LYS A 134 -8.28 20.69 -18.36
N ALA A 135 -8.20 19.60 -17.59
CA ALA A 135 -8.39 18.25 -18.12
C ALA A 135 -9.82 18.10 -18.66
N THR A 136 -9.95 17.61 -19.90
CA THR A 136 -11.22 17.40 -20.62
C THR A 136 -11.47 15.95 -20.98
N GLY A 137 -10.50 15.06 -20.78
CA GLY A 137 -10.63 13.65 -21.13
C GLY A 137 -9.30 12.91 -21.07
N VAL A 138 -9.30 11.71 -21.64
CA VAL A 138 -8.12 10.85 -21.76
C VAL A 138 -8.03 10.28 -23.17
N ASN A 139 -6.81 10.08 -23.64
CA ASN A 139 -6.49 9.20 -24.74
C ASN A 139 -6.15 7.82 -24.17
N PHE A 140 -6.76 6.76 -24.70
CA PHE A 140 -6.54 5.39 -24.25
C PHE A 140 -6.44 4.44 -25.45
N GLY A 141 -5.77 3.31 -25.26
CA GLY A 141 -5.59 2.32 -26.32
C GLY A 141 -4.67 1.18 -25.91
N THR A 142 -4.28 0.37 -26.89
CA THR A 142 -3.28 -0.69 -26.72
C THR A 142 -2.00 -0.40 -27.50
N ASN A 143 -2.04 0.54 -28.46
CA ASN A 143 -0.89 0.94 -29.26
C ASN A 143 -1.05 2.37 -29.81
N LYS A 144 0.07 3.00 -30.21
CA LYS A 144 0.10 4.31 -30.88
C LYS A 144 -0.85 4.42 -32.09
N ALA A 145 -1.05 3.37 -32.87
CA ALA A 145 -1.95 3.38 -34.02
C ALA A 145 -3.41 3.05 -33.66
N VAL A 146 -3.65 2.47 -32.49
CA VAL A 146 -4.97 2.00 -32.03
C VAL A 146 -5.27 2.63 -30.67
N ASN A 147 -5.74 3.88 -30.73
CA ASN A 147 -6.15 4.64 -29.57
C ASN A 147 -7.40 5.48 -29.86
N PHE A 148 -8.09 5.86 -28.80
CA PHE A 148 -9.36 6.56 -28.82
C PHE A 148 -9.39 7.62 -27.72
N ASN A 149 -10.31 8.57 -27.82
CA ASN A 149 -10.52 9.59 -26.81
C ASN A 149 -11.83 9.33 -26.07
N ALA A 150 -11.80 9.48 -24.74
CA ALA A 150 -12.99 9.58 -23.90
C ALA A 150 -12.97 10.92 -23.15
N TYR A 151 -14.12 11.58 -23.06
CA TYR A 151 -14.22 12.93 -22.49
C TYR A 151 -14.91 12.93 -21.13
N ALA A 152 -14.41 13.79 -20.24
CA ALA A 152 -14.95 14.00 -18.91
C ALA A 152 -15.62 15.38 -18.81
N LYS A 153 -16.85 15.42 -18.31
CA LYS A 153 -17.56 16.69 -18.05
C LYS A 153 -17.04 17.42 -16.81
N HIS A 154 -16.55 16.66 -15.83
CA HIS A 154 -16.12 17.17 -14.54
C HIS A 154 -14.60 17.08 -14.42
N GLU A 155 -14.07 15.88 -14.19
CA GLU A 155 -12.67 15.67 -13.83
C GLU A 155 -12.13 14.39 -14.47
N VAL A 156 -10.80 14.35 -14.62
CA VAL A 156 -10.03 13.14 -14.95
C VAL A 156 -9.28 12.74 -13.69
N LEU A 157 -9.55 11.55 -13.17
CA LEU A 157 -8.90 11.01 -11.97
C LEU A 157 -7.86 9.96 -12.38
N LEU A 158 -6.58 10.19 -12.06
CA LEU A 158 -5.53 9.22 -12.31
C LEU A 158 -5.41 8.25 -11.13
N ALA A 159 -5.64 6.97 -11.40
CA ALA A 159 -5.57 5.89 -10.42
C ALA A 159 -4.83 4.66 -10.98
N ALA A 160 -3.80 4.90 -11.81
CA ALA A 160 -3.04 3.84 -12.48
C ALA A 160 -1.91 3.24 -11.60
N GLY A 161 -1.85 3.63 -10.31
CA GLY A 161 -0.77 3.25 -9.39
C GLY A 161 0.42 4.22 -9.45
N SER A 162 1.32 4.08 -8.47
CA SER A 162 2.49 4.96 -8.27
C SER A 162 3.47 4.95 -9.44
N SER A 163 3.64 3.82 -10.13
CA SER A 163 4.58 3.69 -11.24
C SER A 163 4.06 4.24 -12.57
N VAL A 164 2.73 4.32 -12.77
CA VAL A 164 2.13 4.63 -14.08
C VAL A 164 1.44 6.00 -14.11
N SER A 165 0.79 6.42 -13.02
CA SER A 165 0.17 7.75 -12.95
C SER A 165 1.14 8.90 -13.25
N PRO A 166 2.39 8.94 -12.74
CA PRO A 166 3.36 9.96 -13.13
C PRO A 166 3.71 9.89 -14.62
N LEU A 167 3.86 8.70 -15.21
CA LEU A 167 4.11 8.56 -16.66
C LEU A 167 2.96 9.10 -17.49
N ILE A 168 1.70 8.87 -17.08
CA ILE A 168 0.54 9.46 -17.75
C ILE A 168 0.62 10.98 -17.70
N LEU A 169 0.98 11.58 -16.56
CA LEU A 169 1.18 13.03 -16.45
C LEU A 169 2.29 13.51 -17.40
N GLU A 170 3.43 12.83 -17.45
CA GLU A 170 4.56 13.17 -18.32
C GLU A 170 4.18 13.07 -19.81
N TYR A 171 3.51 11.98 -20.24
CA TYR A 171 2.95 11.86 -21.60
C TYR A 171 1.90 12.92 -21.94
N SER A 172 1.36 13.58 -20.92
CA SER A 172 0.41 14.69 -21.05
C SER A 172 1.11 16.06 -21.08
N GLY A 173 2.43 16.11 -20.94
CA GLY A 173 3.22 17.34 -20.85
C GLY A 173 3.28 17.95 -19.45
N ILE A 174 2.96 17.20 -18.39
CA ILE A 174 3.08 17.65 -17.00
C ILE A 174 4.26 16.91 -16.36
N GLY A 175 5.35 17.62 -16.09
CA GLY A 175 6.58 17.03 -15.58
C GLY A 175 7.77 17.96 -15.76
N LEU A 176 8.96 17.49 -15.33
CA LEU A 176 10.19 18.26 -15.41
C LEU A 176 10.58 18.52 -16.87
N LYS A 177 10.98 19.76 -17.17
CA LYS A 177 11.32 20.17 -18.54
C LYS A 177 12.38 19.28 -19.18
N SER A 178 13.44 18.95 -18.44
CA SER A 178 14.54 18.11 -18.93
C SER A 178 14.07 16.71 -19.34
N VAL A 179 13.17 16.10 -18.56
CA VAL A 179 12.60 14.77 -18.84
C VAL A 179 11.70 14.83 -20.07
N LEU A 180 10.82 15.83 -20.15
CA LEU A 180 9.88 15.97 -21.27
C LEU A 180 10.59 16.31 -22.59
N ASP A 181 11.57 17.23 -22.56
CA ASP A 181 12.38 17.59 -23.73
C ASP A 181 13.14 16.36 -24.26
N ALA A 182 13.73 15.54 -23.38
CA ALA A 182 14.43 14.30 -23.77
C ALA A 182 13.48 13.27 -24.40
N ALA A 183 12.20 13.26 -24.02
CA ALA A 183 11.16 12.42 -24.60
C ALA A 183 10.48 13.02 -25.84
N GLY A 184 10.84 14.24 -26.26
CA GLY A 184 10.21 14.95 -27.38
C GLY A 184 8.78 15.40 -27.09
N ILE A 185 8.45 15.68 -25.83
CA ILE A 185 7.11 16.08 -25.37
C ILE A 185 7.12 17.57 -25.04
N GLU A 186 6.17 18.32 -25.60
CA GLU A 186 5.95 19.72 -25.24
C GLU A 186 5.48 19.85 -23.79
N GLN A 187 6.24 20.58 -22.97
CA GLN A 187 5.88 20.86 -21.59
C GLN A 187 4.70 21.85 -21.52
N ARG A 188 3.70 21.48 -20.72
CA ARG A 188 2.53 22.29 -20.36
C ARG A 188 2.62 22.85 -18.95
N VAL A 189 3.07 22.03 -18.01
CA VAL A 189 3.20 22.40 -16.59
C VAL A 189 4.50 21.81 -16.06
N ASP A 190 5.33 22.65 -15.47
CA ASP A 190 6.56 22.24 -14.81
C ASP A 190 6.27 21.82 -13.37
N LEU A 191 6.40 20.52 -13.10
CA LEU A 191 6.24 19.91 -11.78
C LEU A 191 7.24 18.77 -11.64
N PRO A 192 7.72 18.46 -10.41
CA PRO A 192 8.64 17.36 -10.15
C PRO A 192 7.94 15.99 -10.20
N VAL A 193 7.22 15.72 -11.29
CA VAL A 193 6.54 14.44 -11.52
C VAL A 193 7.59 13.32 -11.62
N GLY A 194 7.26 12.14 -11.09
CA GLY A 194 8.13 10.97 -11.09
C GLY A 194 9.25 10.99 -10.03
N GLN A 195 9.48 12.13 -9.37
CA GLN A 195 10.46 12.25 -8.28
C GLN A 195 9.88 11.77 -6.94
N ASN A 196 10.77 11.57 -5.95
CA ASN A 196 10.43 11.15 -4.60
C ASN A 196 9.74 9.77 -4.50
N MET A 197 10.03 8.88 -5.47
CA MET A 197 9.62 7.48 -5.39
C MET A 197 10.34 6.81 -4.21
N GLN A 198 9.56 6.17 -3.34
CA GLN A 198 10.07 5.45 -2.17
C GLN A 198 9.50 4.04 -2.21
N ASP A 199 10.39 3.05 -2.33
CA ASP A 199 10.07 1.63 -2.24
C ASP A 199 11.00 0.96 -1.22
N GLN A 200 10.59 -0.20 -0.70
CA GLN A 200 11.30 -0.92 0.34
C GLN A 200 12.15 -2.04 -0.26
N THR A 201 13.38 -2.19 0.24
CA THR A 201 14.17 -3.38 -0.06
C THR A 201 13.65 -4.56 0.78
N THR A 202 13.58 -5.75 0.18
CA THR A 202 13.16 -6.98 0.86
C THR A 202 14.21 -8.06 0.67
N THR A 203 14.63 -8.68 1.77
CA THR A 203 15.51 -9.86 1.77
C THR A 203 14.85 -11.00 2.53
N THR A 204 15.30 -12.22 2.28
CA THR A 204 14.70 -13.42 2.87
C THR A 204 15.74 -14.17 3.70
N VAL A 205 15.45 -14.34 4.98
CA VAL A 205 16.14 -15.31 5.84
C VAL A 205 15.18 -16.46 6.09
N HIS A 206 15.60 -17.68 5.75
CA HIS A 206 14.77 -18.87 5.89
C HIS A 206 15.52 -19.94 6.68
N SER A 207 14.81 -20.61 7.59
CA SER A 207 15.32 -21.72 8.39
C SER A 207 14.26 -22.78 8.52
N ARG A 208 14.66 -24.05 8.48
CA ARG A 208 13.75 -25.18 8.72
C ARG A 208 13.58 -25.39 10.21
N ALA A 209 12.33 -25.52 10.66
CA ALA A 209 12.01 -25.95 12.02
C ALA A 209 11.45 -27.39 12.00
N ASN A 210 11.62 -28.14 13.08
CA ASN A 210 11.03 -29.46 13.26
C ASN A 210 9.63 -29.36 13.89
N VAL A 211 8.84 -28.36 13.47
CA VAL A 211 7.45 -28.13 13.87
C VAL A 211 6.69 -27.61 12.66
N ASP A 212 5.45 -28.05 12.51
CA ASP A 212 4.56 -27.66 11.42
C ASP A 212 3.51 -26.65 11.89
N GLY A 213 2.64 -26.25 10.96
CA GLY A 213 1.45 -25.45 11.22
C GLY A 213 1.44 -24.09 10.53
N GLN A 214 0.27 -23.46 10.52
CA GLN A 214 0.07 -22.13 9.95
C GLN A 214 0.40 -21.01 10.95
N GLY A 215 0.73 -19.83 10.44
CA GLY A 215 0.93 -18.65 11.27
C GLY A 215 1.53 -17.52 10.48
N GLN A 216 1.21 -16.29 10.88
CA GLN A 216 1.79 -15.09 10.30
C GLN A 216 1.99 -14.07 11.40
N ALA A 217 3.20 -13.56 11.54
CA ALA A 217 3.52 -12.45 12.41
C ALA A 217 4.40 -11.44 11.69
N ILE A 218 4.29 -10.18 12.09
CA ILE A 218 5.17 -9.10 11.67
C ILE A 218 5.92 -8.61 12.91
N TYR A 219 7.20 -8.29 12.73
CA TYR A 219 7.97 -7.52 13.69
C TYR A 219 8.20 -6.10 13.15
N PHE A 220 7.47 -5.12 13.68
CA PHE A 220 7.73 -3.70 13.43
C PHE A 220 8.84 -3.19 14.37
N ALA A 221 10.09 -3.51 14.04
CA ALA A 221 11.27 -3.03 14.77
C ALA A 221 11.50 -1.53 14.54
N ASN A 222 11.99 -0.83 15.56
CA ASN A 222 12.49 0.54 15.39
C ASN A 222 13.97 0.52 14.96
N PHE A 223 14.50 1.68 14.56
CA PHE A 223 15.87 1.81 14.07
C PHE A 223 16.91 1.29 15.07
N THR A 224 16.77 1.64 16.35
CA THR A 224 17.69 1.20 17.41
C THR A 224 17.61 -0.30 17.67
N GLU A 225 16.43 -0.91 17.53
CA GLU A 225 16.26 -2.37 17.67
C GLU A 225 16.87 -3.14 16.51
N VAL A 226 16.89 -2.56 15.30
CA VAL A 226 17.52 -3.18 14.13
C VAL A 226 19.04 -3.14 14.24
N PHE A 227 19.61 -1.99 14.62
CA PHE A 227 21.06 -1.79 14.60
C PHE A 227 21.75 -2.04 15.96
N GLY A 228 21.02 -2.03 17.07
CA GLY A 228 21.58 -2.26 18.41
C GLY A 228 22.79 -1.36 18.69
N ASP A 229 23.92 -1.96 19.04
CA ASP A 229 25.18 -1.24 19.29
C ASP A 229 25.73 -0.50 18.06
N TYR A 230 25.31 -0.88 16.84
CA TYR A 230 25.67 -0.20 15.60
C TYR A 230 24.80 1.03 15.29
N THR A 231 23.82 1.35 16.14
CA THR A 231 22.92 2.50 15.94
C THR A 231 23.68 3.81 15.68
N PRO A 232 24.76 4.17 16.41
CA PRO A 232 25.51 5.40 16.13
C PRO A 232 26.11 5.42 14.71
N GLN A 233 26.75 4.32 14.31
CA GLN A 233 27.33 4.18 12.97
C GLN A 233 26.26 4.22 11.88
N ALA A 234 25.14 3.51 12.07
CA ALA A 234 24.03 3.51 11.12
C ALA A 234 23.40 4.90 10.97
N THR A 235 23.29 5.65 12.07
CA THR A 235 22.80 7.04 12.06
C THR A 235 23.76 7.96 11.31
N GLU A 236 25.07 7.83 11.54
CA GLU A 236 26.09 8.59 10.82
C GLU A 236 26.03 8.30 9.32
N LEU A 237 25.93 7.03 8.93
CA LEU A 237 25.77 6.65 7.53
C LEU A 237 24.48 7.23 6.93
N LEU A 238 23.35 7.14 7.61
CA LEU A 238 22.09 7.72 7.13
C LEU A 238 22.22 9.24 6.89
N ASN A 239 22.91 9.96 7.77
CA ASN A 239 23.08 11.41 7.65
C ASN A 239 24.13 11.84 6.62
N THR A 240 25.07 10.97 6.27
CA THR A 240 26.22 11.33 5.40
C THR A 240 26.20 10.66 4.03
N LYS A 241 25.45 9.56 3.87
CA LYS A 241 25.46 8.73 2.66
C LYS A 241 24.13 8.68 1.91
N LEU A 242 23.04 9.19 2.47
CA LEU A 242 21.71 9.05 1.86
C LEU A 242 21.66 9.63 0.43
N ASP A 243 22.21 10.82 0.20
CA ASP A 243 22.24 11.44 -1.13
C ASP A 243 23.12 10.64 -2.10
N GLN A 244 24.30 10.21 -1.65
CA GLN A 244 25.19 9.36 -2.44
C GLN A 244 24.49 8.04 -2.84
N TRP A 245 23.83 7.36 -1.91
CA TRP A 245 23.11 6.12 -2.18
C TRP A 245 21.90 6.34 -3.09
N ALA A 246 21.21 7.47 -2.97
CA ALA A 246 20.12 7.83 -3.87
C ALA A 246 20.63 8.02 -5.31
N GLU A 247 21.78 8.68 -5.49
CA GLU A 247 22.42 8.82 -6.80
C GLU A 247 22.88 7.46 -7.36
N GLU A 248 23.54 6.63 -6.54
CA GLU A 248 24.04 5.30 -6.95
C GLU A 248 22.93 4.30 -7.28
N THR A 249 21.75 4.43 -6.68
CA THR A 249 20.62 3.50 -6.92
C THR A 249 19.86 3.84 -8.21
N VAL A 250 19.95 5.09 -8.69
CA VAL A 250 19.24 5.59 -9.88
C VAL A 250 20.11 5.53 -11.15
N ALA A 251 21.44 5.43 -11.00
CA ALA A 251 22.40 5.25 -12.10
C ALA A 251 22.44 3.81 -12.65
#